data_AF-A0A613S6J6-F1
#
_entry.id   AF-A0A613S6J6-F1
#
_cell.length_a   1.000
_cell.length_b   1.000
_cell.length_c   1.000
_cell.angle_alpha   90.00
_cell.angle_beta   90.00
_cell.angle_gamma   90.00
#
_symmetry.space_group_name_H-M   'P 1'
#
loop_
_entity.id
_entity.type
_entity.pdbx_description
1 polymer ?
#
loop_
_entity_poly.entity_id
_entity_poly.type
_entity_poly.pdbx_seq_one_letter_code
_entity_poly.pdbx_strand_id
1 'polypeptide(L)'
;GIPPIEAMASNTPVIVSDIPVFHEVLTNGALYVNPDDEKSWQSAIKNIEQLPDAISRFNNYVARYDFDNMKQMVGNWLAESK
;
A
#
# COMPACT_ATOMS: atom_id res chain seq x y z
N GLY A 1 -11.65 3.12 4.72
CA GLY A 1 -10.83 2.20 3.92
C GLY A 1 -9.46 2.79 3.73
N ILE A 2 -8.53 1.97 3.25
CA ILE A 2 -7.21 2.42 2.78
C ILE A 2 -7.18 2.10 1.29
N PRO A 3 -7.69 2.99 0.41
CA PRO A 3 -7.94 2.66 -1.00
C PRO A 3 -6.73 2.06 -1.73
N PRO A 4 -5.48 2.53 -1.50
CA PRO A 4 -4.32 1.90 -2.12
C PRO A 4 -4.12 0.43 -1.74
N ILE A 5 -4.38 0.05 -0.48
CA ILE A 5 -4.26 -1.34 -0.02
C ILE A 5 -5.39 -2.20 -0.59
N GLU A 6 -6.60 -1.65 -0.73
CA GLU A 6 -7.74 -2.33 -1.35
C GLU A 6 -7.49 -2.63 -2.84
N ALA A 7 -6.86 -1.69 -3.56
CA ALA A 7 -6.41 -1.90 -4.93
C ALA A 7 -5.31 -2.97 -5.01
N MET A 8 -4.33 -2.93 -4.11
CA MET A 8 -3.29 -3.95 -4.01
C MET A 8 -3.85 -5.36 -3.74
N ALA A 9 -4.86 -5.49 -2.88
CA ALA A 9 -5.58 -6.74 -2.64
C ALA A 9 -6.30 -7.26 -3.89
N SER A 10 -6.63 -6.35 -4.82
CA SER A 10 -7.18 -6.65 -6.14
C SER A 10 -6.10 -6.80 -7.22
N ASN A 11 -4.84 -7.02 -6.84
CA ASN A 11 -3.68 -7.12 -7.73
C ASN A 11 -3.49 -5.91 -8.65
N THR A 12 -3.91 -4.73 -8.20
CA THR A 12 -3.88 -3.50 -9.00
C THR A 12 -2.79 -2.56 -8.48
N PRO A 13 -1.80 -2.17 -9.32
CA PRO A 13 -0.79 -1.19 -8.93
C PRO A 13 -1.38 0.19 -8.70
N VAL A 14 -0.71 0.97 -7.85
CA VAL A 14 -1.21 2.28 -7.42
C VAL A 14 -0.15 3.35 -7.61
N ILE A 15 -0.60 4.50 -8.12
CA ILE A 15 0.13 5.77 -8.11
C ILE A 15 -0.53 6.63 -7.02
N VAL A 16 0.28 7.19 -6.12
CA VAL A 16 -0.20 7.98 -4.99
C VAL A 16 0.59 9.29 -4.88
N SER A 17 0.03 10.27 -4.18
CA SER A 17 0.74 11.52 -3.91
C SER A 17 2.01 11.28 -3.08
N ASP A 18 3.05 12.06 -3.31
CA ASP A 18 4.27 12.03 -2.51
C ASP A 18 4.06 12.73 -1.15
N ILE A 19 3.41 12.03 -0.21
CA ILE A 19 3.08 12.54 1.13
C ILE A 19 3.48 11.55 2.24
N PRO A 20 3.79 12.02 3.46
CA PRO A 20 4.35 11.18 4.52
C PRO A 20 3.52 9.94 4.86
N VAL A 21 2.18 10.06 4.90
CA VAL A 21 1.31 8.94 5.27
C VAL A 21 1.39 7.78 4.26
N PHE A 22 1.62 8.05 2.98
CA PHE A 22 1.76 6.99 2.00
C PHE A 22 3.12 6.31 2.08
N HIS A 23 4.18 7.03 2.46
CA HIS A 23 5.47 6.41 2.75
C HIS A 23 5.43 5.48 3.96
N GLU A 24 4.68 5.86 5.01
CA GLU A 24 4.48 5.02 6.19
C GLU A 24 3.74 3.71 5.87
N VAL A 25 2.68 3.81 5.07
CA VAL A 25 1.75 2.69 4.80
C VAL A 25 2.24 1.81 3.65
N LEU A 26 2.70 2.41 2.55
CA LEU A 26 2.93 1.74 1.27
C LEU A 26 4.42 1.51 1.00
N THR A 27 5.34 2.22 1.65
CA THR A 27 6.80 2.10 1.48
C THR A 27 7.21 1.94 0.00
N ASN A 28 7.68 0.76 -0.44
CA ASN A 28 8.12 0.50 -1.81
C ASN A 28 7.05 -0.21 -2.67
N GLY A 29 5.78 -0.16 -2.26
CA GLY A 29 4.65 -0.83 -2.91
C GLY A 29 3.89 0.04 -3.91
N ALA A 30 4.16 1.35 -3.94
CA ALA A 30 3.49 2.32 -4.80
C ALA A 30 4.49 3.17 -5.57
N LEU A 31 4.01 3.79 -6.65
CA LEU A 31 4.72 4.90 -7.29
C LEU A 31 4.23 6.23 -6.70
N TYR A 32 5.17 7.11 -6.38
CA TYR A 32 4.89 8.39 -5.75
C TYR A 32 5.03 9.52 -6.76
N VAL A 33 4.06 10.43 -6.78
CA VAL A 33 4.05 11.60 -7.68
C VAL A 33 3.79 12.88 -6.91
N ASN A 34 4.43 13.97 -7.33
CA ASN A 34 3.99 15.30 -6.92
C ASN A 34 2.75 15.64 -7.78
N PRO A 35 1.57 15.86 -7.17
CA PRO A 35 0.33 16.10 -7.93
C PRO A 35 0.43 17.28 -8.91
N ASP A 36 1.24 18.29 -8.59
CA ASP A 36 1.40 19.51 -9.38
C ASP A 36 2.56 19.44 -10.39
N ASP A 37 3.29 18.31 -10.47
CA ASP A 37 4.38 18.10 -11.42
C ASP A 37 4.00 17.11 -12.52
N GLU A 38 3.75 17.64 -13.72
CA GLU A 38 3.45 16.88 -14.92
C GLU A 38 4.50 15.79 -15.23
N LYS A 39 5.79 16.08 -15.01
CA LYS A 39 6.86 15.12 -15.31
C LYS A 39 6.83 13.93 -14.37
N SER A 40 6.48 14.14 -13.10
CA SER A 40 6.32 13.05 -12.14
C SER A 40 5.21 12.09 -12.56
N TRP A 41 4.07 12.62 -13.04
CA TRP A 41 2.97 11.83 -13.59
C TRP A 41 3.37 11.04 -14.83
N GLN A 42 4.01 11.69 -15.81
CA GLN A 42 4.48 11.03 -17.03
C GLN A 42 5.44 9.87 -16.71
N SER A 43 6.36 10.11 -15.77
CA SER A 43 7.29 9.07 -15.30
C SER A 43 6.54 7.91 -14.63
N ALA A 44 5.61 8.21 -13.71
CA ALA A 44 4.88 7.16 -13.00
C ALA A 44 4.02 6.30 -13.94
N ILE A 45 3.28 6.91 -14.87
CA ILE A 45 2.46 6.18 -15.85
C ILE A 45 3.33 5.31 -16.75
N LYS A 46 4.47 5.82 -17.23
CA LYS A 46 5.38 5.05 -18.10
C LYS A 46 5.99 3.84 -17.38
N ASN A 47 6.18 3.92 -16.08
CA ASN A 47 6.85 2.89 -15.28
C ASN A 47 5.86 1.99 -14.51
N ILE A 48 4.54 2.23 -14.58
CA ILE A 48 3.56 1.49 -13.78
C ILE A 48 3.54 -0.01 -14.09
N GLU A 49 3.72 -0.37 -15.37
CA GLU A 49 3.81 -1.77 -15.82
C GLU A 49 5.15 -2.42 -15.47
N GLN A 50 6.17 -1.61 -15.16
CA GLN A 50 7.51 -2.10 -14.82
C GLN A 50 7.64 -2.47 -13.35
N LEU A 51 6.61 -2.25 -12.51
CA LEU A 51 6.60 -2.69 -11.12
C LEU A 51 6.80 -4.22 -11.07
N PRO A 52 8.00 -4.72 -10.72
CA PRO A 52 8.31 -6.13 -10.87
C PRO A 52 7.46 -6.95 -9.90
N ASP A 53 6.77 -7.97 -10.42
CA ASP A 53 5.97 -8.95 -9.69
C ASP A 53 5.06 -8.32 -8.61
N ALA A 54 4.23 -7.37 -9.06
CA ALA A 54 3.28 -6.60 -8.26
C ALA A 54 2.50 -7.47 -7.26
N ILE A 55 2.08 -8.67 -7.68
CA ILE A 55 1.34 -9.64 -6.86
C ILE A 55 2.10 -10.01 -5.58
N SER A 56 3.38 -10.39 -5.70
CA SER A 56 4.20 -10.83 -4.56
C SER A 56 4.46 -9.68 -3.57
N ARG A 57 4.67 -8.46 -4.07
CA ARG A 57 4.83 -7.26 -3.23
C ARG A 57 3.55 -6.92 -2.48
N PHE A 58 2.43 -6.88 -3.18
CA PHE A 58 1.13 -6.49 -2.62
C PHE A 58 0.70 -7.38 -1.46
N ASN A 59 0.99 -8.68 -1.53
CA ASN A 59 0.68 -9.63 -0.47
C ASN A 59 1.23 -9.20 0.90
N ASN A 60 2.45 -8.65 0.95
CA ASN A 60 3.04 -8.20 2.22
C ASN A 60 2.29 -7.00 2.83
N TYR A 61 1.85 -6.08 1.99
CA TYR A 61 1.08 -4.91 2.43
C TYR A 61 -0.32 -5.32 2.87
N VAL A 62 -1.00 -6.11 2.04
CA VAL A 62 -2.37 -6.59 2.29
C VAL A 62 -2.42 -7.44 3.56
N ALA A 63 -1.46 -8.36 3.76
CA ALA A 63 -1.42 -9.21 4.94
C ALA A 63 -1.32 -8.42 6.26
N ARG A 64 -0.63 -7.27 6.27
CA ARG A 64 -0.52 -6.43 7.47
C ARG A 64 -1.86 -5.82 7.88
N TYR A 65 -2.74 -5.56 6.91
CA TYR A 65 -4.07 -4.98 7.12
C TYR A 65 -5.19 -6.01 6.92
N ASP A 66 -4.87 -7.31 7.05
CA ASP A 66 -5.83 -8.40 6.97
C ASP A 66 -6.73 -8.45 8.22
N PHE A 67 -8.01 -8.78 8.02
CA PHE A 67 -9.01 -8.78 9.08
C PHE A 67 -8.69 -9.79 10.19
N ASP A 68 -8.29 -11.01 9.83
CA ASP A 68 -8.02 -12.06 10.82
C ASP A 68 -6.77 -11.72 11.65
N ASN A 69 -5.73 -11.19 11.00
CA ASN A 69 -4.53 -10.68 11.69
C ASN A 69 -4.87 -9.56 12.68
N MET A 70 -5.64 -8.54 12.26
CA MET A 70 -6.03 -7.43 13.14
C MET A 70 -6.89 -7.90 14.31
N LYS A 71 -7.85 -8.80 14.05
CA LYS A 71 -8.68 -9.41 15.08
C LYS A 71 -7.84 -10.14 16.12
N GLN A 72 -6.83 -10.90 15.69
CA GLN A 72 -5.92 -11.60 16.58
C GLN A 72 -5.11 -10.62 17.44
N MET A 73 -4.58 -9.54 16.86
CA MET A 73 -3.83 -8.51 17.60
C MET A 73 -4.65 -7.89 18.73
N VAL A 74 -5.90 -7.49 18.44
CA VAL A 74 -6.80 -6.93 19.46
C VAL A 74 -7.14 -7.98 20.52
N GLY A 75 -7.37 -9.23 20.11
CA GLY A 75 -7.62 -10.34 21.03
C GLY A 75 -6.47 -10.57 22.01
N ASN A 76 -5.22 -10.58 21.52
CA ASN A 76 -4.02 -10.73 22.34
C ASN A 76 -3.86 -9.57 23.33
N TRP A 77 -4.02 -8.33 22.85
CA TRP A 77 -3.94 -7.14 23.69
C TRP A 77 -4.96 -7.15 24.83
N LEU A 78 -6.21 -7.57 24.56
CA LEU A 78 -7.25 -7.71 25.56
C LEU A 78 -6.96 -8.81 26.59
N ALA A 79 -6.24 -9.87 26.20
CA ALA A 79 -5.85 -10.95 27.09
C ALA A 79 -4.67 -10.56 28.01
N GLU A 80 -3.72 -9.76 27.51
CA GLU A 80 -2.56 -9.26 28.26
C GLU A 80 -2.92 -8.10 29.22
N SER A 81 -4.04 -7.41 28.97
CA SER A 81 -4.52 -6.29 29.79
C SER A 81 -5.32 -6.73 31.03
N LYS A 82 -5.37 -8.04 31.33
CA LYS A 82 -6.01 -8.65 32.52
C LYS A 82 -4.96 -9.19 33.48
#